data_AF-A0A359H4W3-F1
#
_entry.id   AF-A0A359H4W3-F1
#
_cell.length_a   1.000
_cell.length_b   1.000
_cell.length_c   1.000
_cell.angle_alpha   90.00
_cell.angle_beta   90.00
_cell.angle_gamma   90.00
#
_symmetry.space_group_name_H-M   'P 1'
#
loop_
_entity.id
_entity.type
_entity.pdbx_description
1 polymer ?
#
loop_
_entity_poly.entity_id
_entity_poly.type
_entity_poly.pdbx_seq_one_letter_code
_entity_poly.pdbx_strand_id
1 'polypeptide(L)' 'KSFNSDSPGEAIDFLKTLEPPYVLKADGLAAGKGVIISDNLKDAGEELKAMMGGRFGDAGKKVVIEEFLKGIELSVFVLT' A
#
# COMPACT_ATOMS: atom_id res chain seq x y z
N LYS A 1 5.11 -6.97 0.34
CA LYS A 1 6.05 -6.93 -0.83
C LYS A 1 6.01 -5.54 -1.47
N SER A 2 7.13 -5.02 -1.96
CA SER A 2 7.21 -3.67 -2.57
C SER A 2 7.28 -3.72 -4.10
N PHE A 3 6.67 -2.72 -4.76
CA PHE A 3 6.58 -2.62 -6.21
C PHE A 3 6.82 -1.17 -6.67
N ASN A 4 7.52 -1.00 -7.79
CA ASN A 4 7.76 0.31 -8.40
C ASN A 4 6.67 0.66 -9.43
N SER A 5 6.49 1.96 -9.68
CA SER A 5 5.52 2.51 -10.64
C SER A 5 5.75 2.07 -12.09
N ASP A 6 6.94 1.57 -12.41
CA ASP A 6 7.28 1.06 -13.75
C ASP A 6 6.63 -0.31 -14.05
N SER A 7 6.28 -1.07 -13.01
CA SER A 7 5.68 -2.42 -13.10
C SER A 7 4.35 -2.53 -12.33
N PRO A 8 3.30 -1.76 -12.68
CA PRO A 8 2.01 -1.85 -12.00
C PRO A 8 1.32 -3.21 -12.21
N GLY A 9 1.64 -3.93 -13.30
CA GLY A 9 1.09 -5.25 -13.58
C GLY A 9 1.48 -6.29 -12.52
N GLU A 10 2.75 -6.34 -12.13
CA GLU A 10 3.25 -7.27 -11.11
C GLU A 10 2.60 -7.01 -9.74
N ALA A 11 2.36 -5.74 -9.42
CA ALA A 11 1.69 -5.34 -8.19
C ALA A 11 0.21 -5.78 -8.16
N ILE A 12 -0.48 -5.66 -9.29
CA ILE A 12 -1.86 -6.15 -9.44
C ILE A 12 -1.92 -7.67 -9.37
N ASP A 13 -0.96 -8.37 -9.98
CA ASP A 13 -0.90 -9.83 -9.91
C ASP A 13 -0.63 -10.32 -8.50
N PHE A 14 0.21 -9.60 -7.74
CA PHE A 14 0.39 -9.88 -6.32
C PHE A 14 -0.88 -9.63 -5.50
N LEU A 15 -1.63 -8.56 -5.77
CA LEU A 15 -2.92 -8.33 -5.10
C LEU A 15 -3.89 -9.52 -5.27
N LYS A 16 -3.92 -10.15 -6.46
CA LYS A 16 -4.76 -11.34 -6.69
C LYS A 16 -4.37 -12.56 -5.86
N THR A 17 -3.14 -12.59 -5.32
CA THR A 17 -2.67 -13.69 -4.45
C THR A 17 -3.04 -13.51 -2.99
N LEU A 18 -3.54 -12.34 -2.62
CA LEU A 18 -3.92 -12.01 -1.24
C LEU A 18 -5.43 -12.10 -1.06
N GLU A 19 -5.85 -12.23 0.20
CA GLU A 19 -7.25 -12.12 0.60
C GLU A 19 -7.52 -10.72 1.18
N PRO A 20 -8.74 -10.18 1.00
CA PRO A 20 -9.11 -8.91 1.60
C PRO A 20 -9.16 -9.00 3.14
N PRO A 21 -8.89 -7.89 3.87
CA PRO A 21 -8.63 -6.54 3.36
C PRO A 21 -7.21 -6.35 2.79
N TYR A 22 -7.09 -5.64 1.68
CA TYR A 22 -5.82 -5.30 1.04
C TYR A 22 -5.22 -4.03 1.65
N VAL A 23 -3.94 -4.07 2.03
CA VAL A 23 -3.23 -2.90 2.57
C VAL A 23 -2.21 -2.41 1.56
N LEU A 24 -2.37 -1.16 1.11
CA LEU A 24 -1.48 -0.45 0.21
C LEU A 24 -0.79 0.69 0.96
N LYS A 25 0.54 0.75 0.90
CA LYS A 25 1.34 1.78 1.57
C LYS A 25 2.27 2.46 0.59
N ALA A 26 2.22 3.79 0.49
CA ALA A 26 3.25 4.57 -0.19
C ALA A 26 4.58 4.44 0.58
N ASP A 27 5.68 4.19 -0.13
CA ASP A 27 7.02 4.01 0.49
C ASP A 27 7.60 5.34 1.02
N GLY A 28 7.18 6.47 0.45
CA GLY A 28 7.64 7.80 0.85
C GLY A 28 6.74 8.55 1.84
N LEU A 29 7.15 9.78 2.17
CA LEU A 29 6.43 10.69 3.07
C LEU A 29 5.14 11.22 2.41
N ALA A 30 4.07 10.43 2.48
CA ALA A 30 2.74 10.76 1.95
C ALA A 30 1.86 11.56 2.95
N ALA A 31 2.46 12.45 3.74
CA ALA A 31 1.80 13.31 4.73
C ALA A 31 0.84 12.57 5.70
N GLY A 32 1.17 11.32 6.07
CA GLY A 32 0.33 10.48 6.94
C GLY A 32 -0.92 9.91 6.25
N LYS A 33 -1.11 10.11 4.94
CA LYS A 33 -2.24 9.62 4.14
C LYS A 33 -1.87 8.50 3.17
N GLY A 34 -0.64 8.00 3.25
CA GLY A 34 -0.09 7.02 2.31
C GLY A 34 -0.55 5.59 2.52
N VAL A 35 -1.38 5.32 3.53
CA VAL A 35 -1.90 3.98 3.81
C VAL A 35 -3.36 3.93 3.39
N ILE A 36 -3.69 2.99 2.50
CA ILE A 36 -5.05 2.69 2.08
C ILE A 36 -5.35 1.24 2.43
N ILE A 37 -6.54 1.00 2.98
CA ILE A 37 -7.08 -0.33 3.23
C ILE A 37 -8.36 -0.47 2.40
N SER A 38 -8.49 -1.55 1.65
CA SER A 38 -9.66 -1.81 0.80
C SER A 38 -10.13 -3.25 0.94
N ASP A 39 -11.45 -3.46 1.01
CA ASP A 39 -12.05 -4.79 1.09
C ASP A 39 -12.28 -5.43 -0.29
N ASN A 40 -12.05 -4.67 -1.38
CA ASN A 40 -12.35 -5.12 -2.74
C ASN A 40 -11.09 -5.07 -3.62
N LEU A 41 -10.83 -6.15 -4.33
CA LEU A 41 -9.68 -6.26 -5.23
C LEU A 41 -9.71 -5.20 -6.34
N LYS A 42 -10.90 -4.87 -6.86
CA LYS A 42 -11.07 -3.85 -7.89
C LYS A 42 -10.68 -2.47 -7.35
N ASP A 43 -11.23 -2.09 -6.22
CA ASP A 43 -10.98 -0.79 -5.59
C ASP A 43 -9.51 -0.67 -5.17
N ALA A 44 -8.92 -1.74 -4.62
CA ALA A 44 -7.49 -1.81 -4.32
C ALA A 44 -6.64 -1.64 -5.59
N GLY A 45 -7.03 -2.26 -6.70
CA GLY A 45 -6.32 -2.12 -7.97
C GLY A 45 -6.42 -0.73 -8.58
N GLU A 46 -7.58 -0.07 -8.48
CA GLU A 46 -7.78 1.32 -8.91
C GLU A 46 -6.93 2.27 -8.05
N GLU A 47 -6.92 2.08 -6.74
CA GLU A 47 -6.15 2.94 -5.85
C GLU A 47 -4.64 2.72 -6.01
N LEU A 48 -4.18 1.48 -6.18
CA LEU A 48 -2.79 1.17 -6.50
C LEU A 48 -2.34 1.92 -7.76
N LYS A 49 -3.16 1.93 -8.82
CA LYS A 49 -2.88 2.69 -10.05
C LYS A 49 -2.84 4.19 -9.78
N ALA A 50 -3.75 4.73 -8.97
CA ALA A 50 -3.75 6.14 -8.61
C ALA A 50 -2.49 6.53 -7.81
N MET A 51 -2.05 5.68 -6.88
CA MET A 51 -0.83 5.86 -6.09
C MET A 51 0.41 5.89 -6.99
N MET A 52 0.56 4.89 -7.85
CA MET A 52 1.67 4.79 -8.81
C MET A 52 1.59 5.86 -9.91
N GLY A 53 0.39 6.39 -10.20
CA GLY A 53 0.15 7.48 -11.14
C GLY A 53 0.42 8.89 -10.58
N GLY A 54 0.98 9.00 -9.37
CA GLY A 54 1.46 10.27 -8.82
C GLY A 54 0.51 10.96 -7.84
N ARG A 55 -0.54 10.29 -7.34
CA ARG A 55 -1.44 10.84 -6.30
C ARG A 55 -0.69 11.35 -5.06
N PHE A 56 0.44 10.72 -4.72
CA PHE A 56 1.30 11.10 -3.60
C PHE A 56 2.65 11.69 -4.05
N GLY A 57 2.74 12.18 -5.29
CA GLY A 57 4.00 12.63 -5.88
C GLY A 57 5.06 11.52 -5.88
N ASP A 58 6.30 11.86 -5.53
CA ASP A 58 7.41 10.90 -5.48
C ASP A 58 7.20 9.78 -4.45
N ALA A 59 6.40 10.02 -3.40
CA ALA A 59 6.14 9.01 -2.38
C ALA A 59 5.34 7.81 -2.93
N GLY A 60 4.58 8.01 -4.02
CA GLY A 60 3.77 6.98 -4.67
C GLY A 60 4.52 6.16 -5.73
N LYS A 61 5.76 6.53 -6.08
CA LYS A 61 6.59 5.81 -7.07
C LYS A 61 6.89 4.37 -6.66
N LYS A 62 6.87 4.10 -5.36
CA LYS A 62 7.01 2.75 -4.82
C LYS A 62 5.88 2.51 -3.83
N VAL A 63 5.19 1.39 -3.99
CA VAL A 63 4.06 0.98 -3.15
C VAL A 63 4.39 -0.35 -2.50
N VAL A 64 4.18 -0.45 -1.20
CA VAL A 64 4.27 -1.67 -0.41
C VAL A 64 2.87 -2.24 -0.22
N ILE A 65 2.70 -3.51 -0.57
CA ILE A 65 1.46 -4.25 -0.43
C ILE A 65 1.65 -5.27 0.69
N GLU A 66 0.80 -5.22 1.71
CA GLU A 66 0.89 -6.06 2.91
C GLU A 66 -0.45 -6.71 3.23
N GLU A 67 -0.37 -7.79 4.01
CA GLU A 67 -1.52 -8.47 4.56
C GLU A 67 -2.10 -7.65 5.72
N PHE A 68 -3.43 -7.61 5.81
CA PHE A 68 -4.10 -6.95 6.92
C PHE A 68 -3.97 -7.78 8.20
N LEU A 69 -3.38 -7.20 9.24
CA LEU A 69 -3.24 -7.83 10.55
C LEU A 69 -4.38 -7.38 11.47
N LYS A 70 -5.01 -8.34 12.16
CA LYS A 70 -6.01 -8.07 13.19
C LYS A 70 -5.37 -8.21 14.56
N GLY A 71 -5.65 -7.26 15.46
CA GLY A 71 -5.13 -7.31 16.82
C GLY A 71 -5.14 -5.96 17.50
N ILE A 72 -4.38 -5.86 18.59
CA ILE A 72 -4.15 -4.62 19.32
C ILE A 72 -2.97 -3.91 18.66
N GLU A 73 -3.21 -2.70 18.15
CA GLU A 73 -2.14 -1.81 17.73
C GLU A 73 -1.56 -1.09 18.95
N LEU A 74 -0.23 -1.09 19.08
CA LEU A 74 0.46 -0.39 20.16
C LEU A 74 1.74 0.26 19.64
N SER A 75 2.11 1.39 20.24
CA SER A 75 3.35 2.11 19.91
C SER A 75 4.30 2.06 21.10
N VAL A 76 5.52 1.57 20.89
CA VAL A 76 6.58 1.54 21.92
C VAL A 76 7.62 2.60 21.59
N PHE A 77 7.85 3.53 22.51
CA PHE A 77 8.88 4.57 22.40
C PHE A 77 10.01 4.24 23.38
N VAL A 78 11.22 4.05 22.86
CA VAL A 78 12.42 3.70 23.64
C VAL A 78 13.40 4.86 23.61
N LEU A 79 13.84 5.30 24.79
CA LEU A 79 14.97 6.21 24.95
C LEU A 79 16.16 5.38 25.44
N THR A 80 17.28 5.44 24.72
CA THR A 80 18.52 4.70 25.01
C THR A 80 19.57 5.60 25.63
#